data_AF-A0A2L0IGM9-F1
#
_entry.id   AF-A0A2L0IGM9-F1
#
_cell.length_a   1.000
_cell.length_b   1.000
_cell.length_c   1.000
_cell.angle_alpha   90.00
_cell.angle_beta   90.00
_cell.angle_gamma   90.00
#
_symmetry.space_group_name_H-M   'P 1'
#
loop_
_entity.id
_entity.type
_entity.pdbx_description
1 polymer ?
#
loop_
_entity_poly.entity_id
_entity_poly.type
_entity_poly.pdbx_seq_one_letter_code
_entity_poly.pdbx_strand_id
1 'polypeptide(L)'
;MSKERELRLKSINQWPKAFKFDIEEVFEKKVEEVGLAKVFHPFELPESDNVEYNKVVSFLLDALYMIPNRSDIAFDHVWRALEYIFTHNGNGSNITKLIQDTLNVRIENVISNDSNYRNALYIVFEAIPHQVCEYLLKKITNENSRLEDSKIYKRLVLNDGDPNKKIINLDALMHYFSGKNYSDKDERRGGANLLKKIISGNTVTLGKQEEAEPLTLSESERIRLITLGLLYTFRNDRTHANVISPFKSSKASMKTYAHTWYLFLLTYTILIIMLKSDDSPVNVSGDLSSNAIRNVASMKEVFGRHLRT
;
A
#
# COMPACT_ATOMS: atom_id res chain seq x y z
N MET A 1 -19.98 -28.24 -4.68
CA MET A 1 -18.77 -27.49 -4.31
C MET A 1 -18.74 -26.20 -5.14
N SER A 2 -18.03 -25.13 -4.73
CA SER A 2 -17.97 -23.94 -5.59
C SER A 2 -17.06 -24.18 -6.80
N LYS A 3 -17.40 -23.62 -7.95
CA LYS A 3 -16.64 -23.74 -9.22
C LYS A 3 -15.14 -23.45 -9.03
N GLU A 4 -14.81 -22.42 -8.26
CA GLU A 4 -13.43 -22.00 -8.01
C GLU A 4 -12.67 -22.98 -7.13
N ARG A 5 -13.35 -23.68 -6.22
CA ARG A 5 -12.71 -24.72 -5.40
C ARG A 5 -12.30 -25.90 -6.28
N GLU A 6 -13.18 -26.34 -7.17
CA GLU A 6 -12.90 -27.42 -8.12
C GLU A 6 -11.77 -27.01 -9.08
N LEU A 7 -11.80 -25.77 -9.57
CA LEU A 7 -10.77 -25.24 -10.46
C LEU A 7 -9.39 -25.18 -9.79
N ARG A 8 -9.29 -24.83 -8.50
CA ARG A 8 -8.04 -24.90 -7.73
C ARG A 8 -7.47 -26.32 -7.71
N LEU A 9 -8.28 -27.30 -7.34
CA LEU A 9 -7.85 -28.70 -7.27
C LEU A 9 -7.46 -29.23 -8.66
N LYS A 10 -8.23 -28.90 -9.69
CA LYS A 10 -7.93 -29.25 -11.08
C LYS A 10 -6.60 -28.65 -11.54
N SER A 11 -6.34 -27.38 -11.21
CA SER A 11 -5.11 -26.68 -11.57
C SER A 11 -3.87 -27.34 -10.95
N ILE A 12 -3.99 -27.83 -9.72
CA ILE A 12 -2.90 -28.53 -9.03
C ILE A 12 -2.70 -29.92 -9.64
N ASN A 13 -3.78 -30.71 -9.74
CA ASN A 13 -3.70 -32.12 -10.15
C ASN A 13 -3.31 -32.32 -11.63
N GLN A 14 -3.43 -31.27 -12.45
CA GLN A 14 -3.13 -31.34 -13.89
C GLN A 14 -1.95 -30.44 -14.29
N TRP A 15 -1.15 -29.96 -13.33
CA TRP A 15 0.07 -29.21 -13.63
C TRP A 15 0.98 -30.03 -14.58
N PRO A 16 1.56 -29.42 -15.64
CA PRO A 16 1.69 -27.99 -15.93
C PRO A 16 0.53 -27.34 -16.71
N LYS A 17 -0.61 -28.01 -16.90
CA LYS A 17 -1.76 -27.41 -17.60
C LYS A 17 -2.31 -26.22 -16.83
N ALA A 18 -2.30 -25.05 -17.46
CA ALA A 18 -2.80 -23.81 -16.87
C ALA A 18 -4.32 -23.70 -17.03
N PHE A 19 -5.01 -23.38 -15.93
CA PHE A 19 -6.42 -23.00 -15.93
C PHE A 19 -6.56 -21.60 -15.36
N LYS A 20 -7.29 -20.76 -16.07
CA LYS A 20 -7.56 -19.38 -15.66
C LYS A 20 -8.85 -19.33 -14.86
N PHE A 21 -8.85 -18.54 -13.81
CA PHE A 21 -10.06 -18.20 -13.06
C PHE A 21 -10.80 -17.10 -13.81
N ASP A 22 -12.13 -17.07 -13.70
CA ASP A 22 -12.98 -16.13 -14.46
C ASP A 22 -12.49 -14.67 -14.38
N ILE A 23 -12.03 -14.24 -13.19
CA ILE A 23 -11.53 -12.88 -13.02
C ILE A 23 -10.19 -12.61 -13.72
N GLU A 24 -9.36 -13.64 -13.88
CA GLU A 24 -8.08 -13.51 -14.60
C GLU A 24 -8.33 -13.28 -16.08
N GLU A 25 -9.28 -14.00 -16.69
CA GLU A 25 -9.68 -13.80 -18.08
C GLU A 25 -10.27 -12.39 -18.31
N VAL A 26 -11.12 -11.92 -17.38
CA VAL A 26 -11.68 -10.56 -17.43
C VAL A 26 -10.58 -9.49 -17.36
N PHE A 27 -9.59 -9.68 -16.49
CA PHE A 27 -8.50 -8.73 -16.33
C PHE A 27 -7.55 -8.74 -17.54
N GLU A 28 -7.17 -9.91 -18.04
CA GLU A 28 -6.32 -10.04 -19.22
C GLU A 28 -6.96 -9.39 -20.46
N LYS A 29 -8.24 -9.64 -20.70
CA LYS A 29 -8.97 -8.97 -21.78
C LYS A 29 -8.91 -7.44 -21.64
N LYS A 30 -9.05 -6.94 -20.41
CA LYS A 30 -8.95 -5.50 -20.14
C LYS A 30 -7.54 -4.96 -20.42
N VAL A 31 -6.50 -5.71 -20.10
CA VAL A 31 -5.11 -5.38 -20.41
C VAL A 31 -4.88 -5.39 -21.92
N GLU A 32 -5.42 -6.35 -22.65
CA GLU A 32 -5.35 -6.43 -24.13
C GLU A 32 -6.01 -5.22 -24.79
N GLU A 33 -7.19 -4.81 -24.30
CA GLU A 33 -7.92 -3.62 -24.77
C GLU A 33 -7.12 -2.32 -24.58
N VAL A 34 -6.39 -2.20 -23.46
CA VAL A 34 -5.58 -1.01 -23.14
C VAL A 34 -4.22 -1.04 -23.86
N GLY A 35 -3.64 -2.24 -23.99
CA GLY A 35 -2.29 -2.49 -24.48
C GLY A 35 -1.26 -2.53 -23.34
N LEU A 36 -0.48 -3.61 -23.29
CA LEU A 36 0.48 -3.89 -22.21
C LEU A 36 1.46 -2.74 -21.93
N ALA A 37 1.98 -2.08 -22.96
CA ALA A 37 2.93 -0.97 -22.80
C ALA A 37 2.35 0.27 -22.09
N LYS A 38 1.01 0.34 -21.94
CA LYS A 38 0.31 1.44 -21.28
C LYS A 38 -0.15 1.13 -19.87
N VAL A 39 -0.06 -0.14 -19.41
CA VAL A 39 -0.61 -0.50 -18.09
C VAL A 39 0.29 -0.05 -16.94
N PHE A 40 1.60 0.01 -17.16
CA PHE A 40 2.60 0.44 -16.19
C PHE A 40 3.78 1.12 -16.89
N HIS A 41 4.33 2.15 -16.25
CA HIS A 41 5.47 2.91 -16.73
C HIS A 41 6.60 2.85 -15.69
N PRO A 42 7.65 2.02 -15.91
CA PRO A 42 8.77 1.98 -14.98
C PRO A 42 9.48 3.34 -14.93
N PHE A 43 9.98 3.69 -13.75
CA PHE A 43 10.93 4.78 -13.53
C PHE A 43 12.31 4.33 -14.01
N GLU A 44 13.02 5.22 -14.68
CA GLU A 44 14.36 4.95 -15.21
C GLU A 44 15.38 4.96 -14.08
N LEU A 45 16.14 3.88 -13.97
CA LEU A 45 17.08 3.66 -12.90
C LEU A 45 18.51 3.79 -13.45
N PRO A 46 19.43 4.48 -12.73
CA PRO A 46 20.80 4.63 -13.19
C PRO A 46 21.56 3.31 -13.14
N GLU A 47 22.55 3.17 -14.02
CA GLU A 47 23.54 2.09 -13.97
C GLU A 47 24.43 2.25 -12.73
N SER A 48 24.78 1.13 -12.10
CA SER A 48 25.69 1.10 -10.95
C SER A 48 26.21 -0.32 -10.69
N ASP A 49 27.49 -0.44 -10.37
CA ASP A 49 28.12 -1.69 -9.95
C ASP A 49 27.89 -2.01 -8.45
N ASN A 50 27.16 -1.16 -7.73
CA ASN A 50 26.93 -1.35 -6.31
C ASN A 50 26.10 -2.62 -6.04
N VAL A 51 26.66 -3.56 -5.28
CA VAL A 51 26.04 -4.86 -4.98
C VAL A 51 24.69 -4.72 -4.27
N GLU A 52 24.58 -3.78 -3.35
CA GLU A 52 23.40 -3.56 -2.52
C GLU A 52 22.23 -3.00 -3.36
N TYR A 53 22.54 -2.05 -4.23
CA TYR A 53 21.62 -1.55 -5.24
C TYR A 53 21.17 -2.64 -6.21
N ASN A 54 22.11 -3.44 -6.73
CA ASN A 54 21.77 -4.51 -7.68
C ASN A 54 20.85 -5.58 -7.04
N LYS A 55 20.96 -5.84 -5.74
CA LYS A 55 19.97 -6.66 -5.01
C LYS A 55 18.57 -6.04 -5.04
N VAL A 56 18.45 -4.73 -4.76
CA VAL A 56 17.17 -3.99 -4.87
C VAL A 56 16.62 -4.05 -6.30
N VAL A 57 17.46 -3.83 -7.31
CA VAL A 57 17.08 -3.93 -8.74
C VAL A 57 16.60 -5.34 -9.09
N SER A 58 17.24 -6.39 -8.55
CA SER A 58 16.81 -7.77 -8.81
C SER A 58 15.39 -8.04 -8.31
N PHE A 59 15.01 -7.53 -7.13
CA PHE A 59 13.64 -7.61 -6.64
C PHE A 59 12.65 -6.79 -7.50
N LEU A 60 13.06 -5.63 -8.00
CA LEU A 60 12.24 -4.87 -8.95
C LEU A 60 12.01 -5.63 -10.25
N LEU A 61 13.04 -6.30 -10.78
CA LEU A 61 12.92 -7.12 -11.99
C LEU A 61 11.93 -8.27 -11.79
N ASP A 62 12.01 -8.98 -10.66
CA ASP A 62 11.03 -10.01 -10.30
C ASP A 62 9.61 -9.43 -10.23
N ALA A 63 9.44 -8.24 -9.65
CA ALA A 63 8.14 -7.58 -9.61
C ALA A 63 7.59 -7.28 -11.01
N LEU A 64 8.46 -6.85 -11.94
CA LEU A 64 8.09 -6.60 -13.33
C LEU A 64 7.67 -7.87 -14.08
N TYR A 65 8.27 -9.02 -13.78
CA TYR A 65 7.83 -10.31 -14.34
C TYR A 65 6.47 -10.77 -13.83
N MET A 66 6.01 -10.24 -12.71
CA MET A 66 4.70 -10.57 -12.15
C MET A 66 3.56 -9.72 -12.73
N ILE A 67 3.82 -8.48 -13.15
CA ILE A 67 2.78 -7.61 -13.73
C ILE A 67 2.51 -7.94 -15.21
N PRO A 68 1.27 -7.77 -15.69
CA PRO A 68 0.15 -7.20 -14.97
C PRO A 68 -0.63 -8.22 -14.12
N ASN A 69 -0.48 -9.51 -14.38
CA ASN A 69 -1.39 -10.55 -13.90
C ASN A 69 -1.29 -10.86 -12.40
N ARG A 70 -0.15 -10.58 -11.77
CA ARG A 70 0.14 -10.87 -10.35
C ARG A 70 0.66 -9.64 -9.63
N SER A 71 -0.06 -8.52 -9.71
CA SER A 71 0.23 -7.30 -8.95
C SER A 71 0.35 -7.53 -7.44
N ASP A 72 -0.31 -8.57 -6.91
CA ASP A 72 -0.20 -9.00 -5.52
C ASP A 72 1.18 -9.57 -5.18
N ILE A 73 1.80 -10.34 -6.08
CA ILE A 73 3.17 -10.84 -5.93
C ILE A 73 4.17 -9.74 -6.27
N ALA A 74 3.89 -8.90 -7.28
CA ALA A 74 4.72 -7.75 -7.59
C ALA A 74 4.89 -6.84 -6.36
N PHE A 75 3.80 -6.57 -5.63
CA PHE A 75 3.85 -5.91 -4.33
C PHE A 75 4.82 -6.60 -3.36
N ASP A 76 4.76 -7.94 -3.22
CA ASP A 76 5.63 -8.68 -2.30
C ASP A 76 7.13 -8.50 -2.65
N HIS A 77 7.48 -8.49 -3.94
CA HIS A 77 8.85 -8.25 -4.39
C HIS A 77 9.31 -6.81 -4.14
N VAL A 78 8.48 -5.81 -4.46
CA VAL A 78 8.83 -4.41 -4.16
C VAL A 78 8.94 -4.19 -2.64
N TRP A 79 8.08 -4.82 -1.84
CA TRP A 79 8.18 -4.78 -0.39
C TRP A 79 9.49 -5.40 0.11
N ARG A 80 9.92 -6.54 -0.44
CA ARG A 80 11.23 -7.14 -0.09
C ARG A 80 12.38 -6.19 -0.36
N ALA A 81 12.30 -5.43 -1.45
CA ALA A 81 13.29 -4.41 -1.77
C ALA A 81 13.31 -3.26 -0.73
N LEU A 82 12.13 -2.82 -0.27
CA LEU A 82 12.03 -1.86 0.84
C LEU A 82 12.54 -2.42 2.16
N GLU A 83 12.13 -3.65 2.52
CA GLU A 83 12.56 -4.34 3.73
C GLU A 83 14.09 -4.52 3.75
N TYR A 84 14.69 -4.77 2.59
CA TYR A 84 16.13 -4.77 2.42
C TYR A 84 16.76 -3.43 2.82
N ILE A 85 16.24 -2.31 2.28
CA ILE A 85 16.74 -0.97 2.60
C ILE A 85 16.56 -0.64 4.09
N PHE A 86 15.43 -1.02 4.69
CA PHE A 86 15.14 -0.81 6.12
C PHE A 86 16.09 -1.59 7.03
N THR A 87 16.44 -2.82 6.65
CA THR A 87 17.22 -3.73 7.50
C THR A 87 18.72 -3.62 7.28
N HIS A 88 19.17 -3.32 6.07
CA HIS A 88 20.59 -3.16 5.74
C HIS A 88 21.26 -2.04 6.55
N ASN A 89 20.49 -0.99 6.87
CA ASN A 89 20.97 0.17 7.62
C ASN A 89 20.61 0.12 9.12
N GLY A 90 20.02 -0.99 9.58
CA GLY A 90 19.45 -1.13 10.92
C GLY A 90 20.31 -1.94 11.89
N ASN A 91 20.42 -1.47 13.15
CA ASN A 91 21.20 -2.15 14.20
C ASN A 91 20.44 -3.30 14.91
N GLY A 92 19.84 -4.23 14.17
CA GLY A 92 19.17 -5.41 14.75
C GLY A 92 17.85 -5.11 15.50
N SER A 93 17.31 -3.91 15.36
CA SER A 93 15.99 -3.51 15.90
C SER A 93 14.84 -4.26 15.22
N ASN A 94 13.67 -4.31 15.87
CA ASN A 94 12.47 -4.87 15.23
C ASN A 94 12.06 -4.07 13.98
N ILE A 95 11.44 -4.74 13.01
CA ILE A 95 11.10 -4.13 11.70
C ILE A 95 10.18 -2.91 11.82
N THR A 96 9.27 -2.86 12.80
CA THR A 96 8.41 -1.68 13.02
C THR A 96 9.26 -0.45 13.33
N LYS A 97 10.24 -0.60 14.24
CA LYS A 97 11.16 0.47 14.60
C LYS A 97 12.03 0.87 13.41
N LEU A 98 12.60 -0.10 12.69
CA LEU A 98 13.40 0.17 11.50
C LEU A 98 12.63 0.95 10.44
N ILE A 99 11.36 0.59 10.22
CA ILE A 99 10.47 1.34 9.34
C ILE A 99 10.27 2.75 9.89
N GLN A 100 9.92 2.93 11.17
CA GLN A 100 9.72 4.26 11.77
C GLN A 100 10.96 5.16 11.63
N ASP A 101 12.14 4.64 12.00
CA ASP A 101 13.41 5.36 11.95
C ASP A 101 13.76 5.75 10.50
N THR A 102 13.51 4.84 9.55
CA THR A 102 13.82 5.08 8.14
C THR A 102 12.85 6.05 7.48
N LEU A 103 11.54 5.94 7.77
CA LEU A 103 10.51 6.81 7.21
C LEU A 103 10.68 8.25 7.66
N ASN A 104 10.83 8.45 8.98
CA ASN A 104 10.86 9.79 9.56
C ASN A 104 12.12 10.57 9.18
N VAL A 105 13.24 9.87 8.92
CA VAL A 105 14.49 10.56 8.56
C VAL A 105 14.65 10.67 7.05
N ARG A 106 14.49 9.57 6.30
CA ARG A 106 14.90 9.55 4.89
C ARG A 106 13.83 10.07 3.96
N ILE A 107 12.61 9.59 4.11
CA ILE A 107 11.51 10.04 3.24
C ILE A 107 11.25 11.52 3.49
N GLU A 108 11.17 11.94 4.76
CA GLU A 108 10.97 13.36 5.11
C GLU A 108 12.08 14.26 4.56
N ASN A 109 13.35 13.84 4.63
CA ASN A 109 14.47 14.59 4.07
C ASN A 109 14.35 14.73 2.55
N VAL A 110 14.06 13.65 1.82
CA VAL A 110 13.90 13.68 0.36
C VAL A 110 12.75 14.60 -0.04
N ILE A 111 11.56 14.41 0.54
CA ILE A 111 10.36 15.17 0.11
C ILE A 111 10.38 16.64 0.58
N SER A 112 11.14 16.96 1.63
CA SER A 112 11.33 18.35 2.07
C SER A 112 12.28 19.12 1.18
N ASN A 113 13.27 18.43 0.59
CA ASN A 113 14.28 19.06 -0.28
C ASN A 113 13.91 19.01 -1.76
N ASP A 114 13.06 18.07 -2.19
CA ASP A 114 12.68 17.91 -3.60
C ASP A 114 11.16 17.75 -3.79
N SER A 115 10.54 18.81 -4.32
CA SER A 115 9.10 18.87 -4.57
C SER A 115 8.62 17.88 -5.63
N ASN A 116 9.49 17.42 -6.55
CA ASN A 116 9.14 16.40 -7.54
C ASN A 116 8.79 15.06 -6.85
N TYR A 117 9.56 14.66 -5.83
CA TYR A 117 9.32 13.43 -5.08
C TYR A 117 8.14 13.58 -4.11
N ARG A 118 7.99 14.74 -3.46
CA ARG A 118 6.81 15.07 -2.65
C ARG A 118 5.53 14.97 -3.48
N ASN A 119 5.51 15.62 -4.65
CA ASN A 119 4.35 15.65 -5.54
C ASN A 119 3.99 14.24 -6.02
N ALA A 120 4.97 13.43 -6.38
CA ALA A 120 4.72 12.03 -6.78
C ALA A 120 3.99 11.24 -5.70
N LEU A 121 4.40 11.39 -4.43
CA LEU A 121 3.75 10.74 -3.30
C LEU A 121 2.30 11.21 -3.15
N TYR A 122 2.05 12.51 -3.26
CA TYR A 122 0.70 13.09 -3.16
C TYR A 122 -0.21 12.64 -4.29
N ILE A 123 0.29 12.60 -5.53
CA ILE A 123 -0.44 12.07 -6.70
C ILE A 123 -0.95 10.65 -6.43
N VAL A 124 -0.11 9.79 -5.83
CA VAL A 124 -0.50 8.42 -5.49
C VAL A 124 -1.43 8.37 -4.27
N PHE A 125 -1.23 9.23 -3.26
CA PHE A 125 -2.14 9.30 -2.09
C PHE A 125 -3.56 9.71 -2.50
N GLU A 126 -3.71 10.72 -3.36
CA GLU A 126 -5.01 11.16 -3.89
C GLU A 126 -5.69 10.10 -4.74
N ALA A 127 -4.91 9.24 -5.41
CA ALA A 127 -5.40 8.17 -6.25
C ALA A 127 -5.94 6.95 -5.46
N ILE A 128 -5.88 6.96 -4.11
CA ILE A 128 -6.27 5.81 -3.29
C ILE A 128 -7.70 5.31 -3.61
N PRO A 129 -7.85 4.01 -3.99
CA PRO A 129 -9.15 3.41 -4.22
C PRO A 129 -9.96 3.25 -2.92
N HIS A 130 -11.28 3.36 -3.01
CA HIS A 130 -12.15 3.24 -1.83
C HIS A 130 -11.99 1.90 -1.10
N GLN A 131 -11.86 0.79 -1.84
CA GLN A 131 -11.66 -0.54 -1.27
C GLN A 131 -10.33 -0.71 -0.50
N VAL A 132 -9.31 0.13 -0.79
CA VAL A 132 -8.07 0.14 -0.01
C VAL A 132 -8.33 0.80 1.34
N CYS A 133 -9.13 1.86 1.37
CA CYS A 133 -9.58 2.48 2.62
C CYS A 133 -10.50 1.55 3.43
N GLU A 134 -11.43 0.82 2.79
CA GLU A 134 -12.24 -0.19 3.49
C GLU A 134 -11.38 -1.30 4.12
N TYR A 135 -10.33 -1.73 3.42
CA TYR A 135 -9.36 -2.69 3.95
C TYR A 135 -8.64 -2.13 5.18
N LEU A 136 -8.10 -0.91 5.11
CA LEU A 136 -7.42 -0.27 6.24
C LEU A 136 -8.37 -0.07 7.43
N LEU A 137 -9.59 0.40 7.17
CA LEU A 137 -10.61 0.58 8.20
C LEU A 137 -10.89 -0.73 8.94
N LYS A 138 -11.10 -1.82 8.18
CA LYS A 138 -11.30 -3.15 8.75
C LYS A 138 -10.13 -3.57 9.64
N LYS A 139 -8.89 -3.22 9.27
CA LYS A 139 -7.71 -3.55 10.08
C LYS A 139 -7.62 -2.74 11.36
N ILE A 140 -8.02 -1.48 11.31
CA ILE A 140 -8.12 -0.62 12.49
C ILE A 140 -9.18 -1.17 13.47
N THR A 141 -10.31 -1.68 12.97
CA THR A 141 -11.49 -1.95 13.81
C THR A 141 -11.64 -3.41 14.25
N ASN A 142 -10.96 -4.36 13.60
CA ASN A 142 -11.16 -5.80 13.86
C ASN A 142 -10.11 -6.43 14.80
N GLU A 143 -9.20 -5.65 15.39
CA GLU A 143 -8.14 -6.18 16.26
C GLU A 143 -8.46 -5.95 17.74
N ASN A 144 -8.80 -7.06 18.43
CA ASN A 144 -8.98 -7.19 19.88
C ASN A 144 -10.22 -6.54 20.50
N SER A 145 -10.54 -6.98 21.73
CA SER A 145 -11.60 -6.38 22.56
C SER A 145 -11.25 -4.99 23.09
N ARG A 146 -9.96 -4.65 23.16
CA ARG A 146 -9.43 -3.33 23.52
C ARG A 146 -8.53 -2.80 22.42
N LEU A 147 -8.74 -1.54 22.03
CA LEU A 147 -8.00 -0.89 20.95
C LEU A 147 -6.49 -0.86 21.24
N GLU A 148 -6.09 -0.58 22.47
CA GLU A 148 -4.69 -0.40 22.85
C GLU A 148 -3.88 -1.70 22.76
N ASP A 149 -4.55 -2.85 22.78
CA ASP A 149 -3.94 -4.16 22.60
C ASP A 149 -3.69 -4.50 21.13
N SER A 150 -4.35 -3.80 20.21
CA SER A 150 -4.21 -3.96 18.76
C SER A 150 -2.77 -3.78 18.28
N LYS A 151 -2.33 -4.68 17.38
CA LYS A 151 -0.99 -4.57 16.79
C LYS A 151 -0.91 -3.34 15.90
N ILE A 152 -1.97 -3.01 15.17
CA ILE A 152 -2.00 -1.80 14.34
C ILE A 152 -1.96 -0.53 15.19
N TYR A 153 -2.67 -0.48 16.33
CA TYR A 153 -2.61 0.65 17.26
C TYR A 153 -1.18 0.87 17.79
N LYS A 154 -0.55 -0.18 18.32
CA LYS A 154 0.82 -0.08 18.86
C LYS A 154 1.83 0.42 17.81
N ARG A 155 1.66 0.00 16.55
CA ARG A 155 2.53 0.43 15.42
C ARG A 155 2.26 1.88 14.99
N LEU A 156 1.00 2.31 15.00
CA LEU A 156 0.56 3.61 14.48
C LEU A 156 0.51 4.73 15.50
N VAL A 157 0.36 4.44 16.79
CA VAL A 157 0.16 5.46 17.82
C VAL A 157 1.39 5.61 18.70
N LEU A 158 2.08 4.52 19.02
CA LEU A 158 3.21 4.56 19.96
C LEU A 158 4.54 4.77 19.21
N ASN A 159 5.39 5.66 19.70
CA ASN A 159 6.78 5.75 19.28
C ASN A 159 7.62 4.75 20.08
N ASP A 160 8.43 3.93 19.40
CA ASP A 160 9.21 2.83 20.01
C ASP A 160 8.37 1.80 20.80
N GLY A 161 7.04 1.82 20.66
CA GLY A 161 6.14 1.01 21.49
C GLY A 161 5.94 1.54 22.91
N ASP A 162 6.41 2.77 23.23
CA ASP A 162 6.26 3.41 24.53
C ASP A 162 4.85 4.05 24.67
N PRO A 163 4.01 3.59 25.62
CA PRO A 163 2.69 4.16 25.87
C PRO A 163 2.70 5.65 26.27
N ASN A 164 3.83 6.17 26.74
CA ASN A 164 3.98 7.58 27.12
C ASN A 164 4.33 8.48 25.94
N LYS A 165 4.67 7.90 24.78
CA LYS A 165 5.07 8.63 23.56
C LYS A 165 4.05 8.42 22.45
N LYS A 166 2.83 8.89 22.68
CA LYS A 166 1.74 8.79 21.71
C LYS A 166 1.80 9.88 20.65
N ILE A 167 1.46 9.52 19.42
CA ILE A 167 1.14 10.47 18.35
C ILE A 167 -0.34 10.87 18.49
N ILE A 168 -0.59 12.07 19.03
CA ILE A 168 -1.92 12.53 19.47
C ILE A 168 -2.96 12.42 18.35
N ASN A 169 -2.66 12.87 17.14
CA ASN A 169 -3.63 12.87 16.04
C ASN A 169 -3.99 11.45 15.59
N LEU A 170 -3.01 10.53 15.59
CA LEU A 170 -3.25 9.13 15.27
C LEU A 170 -4.00 8.42 16.41
N ASP A 171 -3.74 8.76 17.68
CA ASP A 171 -4.50 8.26 18.82
C ASP A 171 -5.98 8.64 18.70
N ALA A 172 -6.26 9.93 18.48
CA ALA A 172 -7.61 10.45 18.30
C ALA A 172 -8.34 9.79 17.12
N LEU A 173 -7.64 9.60 16.00
CA LEU A 173 -8.19 8.93 14.82
C LEU A 173 -8.54 7.46 15.09
N MET A 174 -7.66 6.73 15.76
CA MET A 174 -7.87 5.31 16.08
C MET A 174 -9.04 5.14 17.06
N HIS A 175 -9.14 6.01 18.07
CA HIS A 175 -10.27 6.01 19.00
C HIS A 175 -11.59 6.34 18.28
N TYR A 176 -11.61 7.35 17.40
CA TYR A 176 -12.80 7.69 16.61
C TYR A 176 -13.32 6.50 15.78
N PHE A 177 -12.44 5.75 15.12
CA PHE A 177 -12.84 4.57 14.36
C PHE A 177 -13.28 3.43 15.27
N SER A 178 -12.60 3.19 16.40
CA SER A 178 -12.97 2.12 17.33
C SER A 178 -14.37 2.26 17.94
N GLY A 179 -14.87 3.49 18.06
CA GLY A 179 -16.19 3.80 18.62
C GLY A 179 -17.39 3.59 17.69
N LYS A 180 -17.19 3.05 16.48
CA LYS A 180 -18.22 2.93 15.44
C LYS A 180 -18.51 1.48 15.03
N ASN A 181 -19.69 1.24 14.46
CA ASN A 181 -20.13 -0.09 14.03
C ASN A 181 -20.04 -0.25 12.51
N TYR A 182 -18.89 -0.70 12.03
CA TYR A 182 -18.65 -0.94 10.61
C TYR A 182 -19.22 -2.23 10.03
N SER A 183 -20.06 -2.93 10.81
CA SER A 183 -20.96 -3.93 10.24
C SER A 183 -22.04 -3.26 9.38
N ASP A 184 -22.41 -2.02 9.71
CA ASP A 184 -23.28 -1.20 8.89
C ASP A 184 -22.55 -0.72 7.61
N LYS A 185 -23.26 -0.78 6.49
CA LYS A 185 -22.70 -0.47 5.17
C LYS A 185 -22.42 1.02 5.00
N ASP A 186 -23.28 1.88 5.51
CA ASP A 186 -23.16 3.32 5.36
C ASP A 186 -22.10 3.88 6.30
N GLU A 187 -22.01 3.36 7.53
CA GLU A 187 -20.88 3.66 8.43
C GLU A 187 -19.56 3.22 7.81
N ARG A 188 -19.47 2.01 7.24
CA ARG A 188 -18.23 1.52 6.60
C ARG A 188 -17.83 2.40 5.43
N ARG A 189 -18.78 2.76 4.56
CA ARG A 189 -18.54 3.66 3.43
C ARG A 189 -18.11 5.05 3.92
N GLY A 190 -18.75 5.57 4.95
CA GLY A 190 -18.40 6.85 5.58
C GLY A 190 -16.98 6.84 6.16
N GLY A 191 -16.61 5.79 6.90
CA GLY A 191 -15.27 5.62 7.46
C GLY A 191 -14.19 5.51 6.39
N ALA A 192 -14.43 4.73 5.33
CA ALA A 192 -13.49 4.60 4.22
C ALA A 192 -13.33 5.92 3.43
N ASN A 193 -14.40 6.70 3.27
CA ASN A 193 -14.32 8.04 2.69
C ASN A 193 -13.57 9.03 3.58
N LEU A 194 -13.72 8.93 4.90
CA LEU A 194 -12.96 9.74 5.85
C LEU A 194 -11.46 9.43 5.76
N LEU A 195 -11.08 8.15 5.77
CA LEU A 195 -9.69 7.72 5.56
C LEU A 195 -9.13 8.25 4.25
N LYS A 196 -9.91 8.18 3.16
CA LYS A 196 -9.50 8.74 1.87
C LYS A 196 -9.17 10.24 1.98
N LYS A 197 -10.05 11.03 2.61
CA LYS A 197 -9.82 12.47 2.80
C LYS A 197 -8.56 12.75 3.64
N ILE A 198 -8.37 12.00 4.73
CA ILE A 198 -7.20 12.11 5.61
C ILE A 198 -5.91 11.81 4.84
N ILE A 199 -5.88 10.71 4.09
CA ILE A 199 -4.71 10.29 3.29
C ILE A 199 -4.39 11.34 2.22
N SER A 200 -5.41 11.93 1.60
CA SER A 200 -5.25 13.06 0.67
C SER A 200 -4.80 14.37 1.33
N GLY A 201 -4.70 14.45 2.65
CA GLY A 201 -4.22 15.64 3.37
C GLY A 201 -5.29 16.66 3.73
N ASN A 202 -6.58 16.30 3.59
CA ASN A 202 -7.66 17.20 3.96
C ASN A 202 -7.83 17.25 5.48
N THR A 203 -8.15 18.44 5.99
CA THR A 203 -8.73 18.59 7.34
C THR A 203 -10.08 17.90 7.37
N VAL A 204 -10.31 17.09 8.40
CA VAL A 204 -11.58 16.40 8.63
C VAL A 204 -12.11 16.74 10.01
N THR A 205 -13.40 16.51 10.24
CA THR A 205 -14.00 16.73 11.56
C THR A 205 -14.31 15.39 12.20
N LEU A 206 -13.84 15.17 13.41
CA LEU A 206 -14.14 14.01 14.23
C LEU A 206 -15.20 14.38 15.27
N GLY A 207 -16.15 13.49 15.55
CA GLY A 207 -17.25 13.73 16.51
C GLY A 207 -18.61 14.03 15.85
N LYS A 208 -19.61 14.37 16.68
CA LYS A 208 -20.92 14.89 16.26
C LYS A 208 -20.89 16.42 16.27
N GLN A 209 -21.79 17.08 15.54
CA GLN A 209 -21.74 18.52 15.24
C GLN A 209 -21.42 19.45 16.43
N GLU A 210 -21.90 19.14 17.64
CA GLU A 210 -21.67 19.97 18.83
C GLU A 210 -20.31 19.72 19.53
N GLU A 211 -19.66 18.59 19.28
CA GLU A 211 -18.36 18.17 19.85
C GLU A 211 -17.31 17.92 18.75
N ALA A 212 -17.51 18.56 17.59
CA ALA A 212 -16.81 18.21 16.37
C ALA A 212 -15.43 18.88 16.33
N GLU A 213 -14.35 18.13 16.53
CA GLU A 213 -12.99 18.66 16.51
C GLU A 213 -12.33 18.51 15.13
N PRO A 214 -11.66 19.56 14.61
CA PRO A 214 -10.89 19.46 13.39
C PRO A 214 -9.63 18.62 13.61
N LEU A 215 -9.37 17.68 12.71
CA LEU A 215 -8.17 16.87 12.66
C LEU A 215 -7.50 17.02 11.29
N THR A 216 -6.21 17.34 11.29
CA THR A 216 -5.34 17.30 10.11
C THR A 216 -4.10 16.49 10.46
N LEU A 217 -3.86 15.41 9.73
CA LEU A 217 -2.61 14.68 9.86
C LEU A 217 -1.50 15.44 9.13
N SER A 218 -0.36 15.60 9.81
CA SER A 218 0.88 16.08 9.20
C SER A 218 1.35 15.12 8.08
N GLU A 219 2.28 15.58 7.25
CA GLU A 219 2.87 14.76 6.19
C GLU A 219 3.49 13.46 6.73
N SER A 220 4.24 13.55 7.83
CA SER A 220 4.85 12.41 8.50
C SER A 220 3.82 11.42 9.05
N GLU A 221 2.75 11.92 9.68
CA GLU A 221 1.65 11.08 10.18
C GLU A 221 0.91 10.35 9.05
N ARG A 222 0.72 11.00 7.89
CA ARG A 222 0.12 10.35 6.71
C ARG A 222 1.02 9.27 6.14
N ILE A 223 2.33 9.54 6.02
CA ILE A 223 3.32 8.54 5.59
C ILE A 223 3.31 7.36 6.56
N ARG A 224 3.31 7.61 7.86
CA ARG A 224 3.23 6.58 8.91
C ARG A 224 1.95 5.74 8.78
N LEU A 225 0.80 6.37 8.60
CA LEU A 225 -0.48 5.68 8.42
C LEU A 225 -0.44 4.75 7.21
N ILE A 226 0.09 5.21 6.08
CA ILE A 226 0.17 4.43 4.85
C ILE A 226 1.16 3.27 4.97
N THR A 227 2.35 3.52 5.49
CA THR A 227 3.44 2.53 5.50
C THR A 227 3.24 1.46 6.58
N LEU A 228 2.99 1.87 7.82
CA LEU A 228 2.80 0.95 8.95
C LEU A 228 1.37 0.43 9.05
N GLY A 229 0.39 1.27 8.77
CA GLY A 229 -1.02 0.93 8.88
C GLY A 229 -1.52 0.10 7.70
N LEU A 230 -1.18 0.52 6.47
CA LEU A 230 -1.66 -0.11 5.25
C LEU A 230 -0.66 -1.13 4.67
N LEU A 231 0.52 -0.70 4.21
CA LEU A 231 1.45 -1.55 3.46
C LEU A 231 2.00 -2.70 4.33
N TYR A 232 2.52 -2.38 5.52
CA TYR A 232 3.08 -3.38 6.42
C TYR A 232 2.03 -4.38 6.90
N THR A 233 0.81 -3.91 7.17
CA THR A 233 -0.31 -4.80 7.53
C THR A 233 -0.71 -5.71 6.37
N PHE A 234 -0.78 -5.18 5.14
CA PHE A 234 -1.04 -6.01 3.95
C PHE A 234 0.05 -7.06 3.71
N ARG A 235 1.32 -6.70 3.88
CA ARG A 235 2.41 -7.67 3.85
C ARG A 235 2.26 -8.75 4.91
N ASN A 236 2.01 -8.38 6.16
CA ASN A 236 1.87 -9.37 7.25
C ASN A 236 0.71 -10.33 7.03
N ASP A 237 -0.42 -9.83 6.52
CA ASP A 237 -1.56 -10.65 6.13
C ASP A 237 -1.20 -11.72 5.10
N ARG A 238 -0.37 -11.37 4.12
CA ARG A 238 0.08 -12.27 3.06
C ARG A 238 1.15 -13.26 3.55
N THR A 239 2.13 -12.80 4.32
CA THR A 239 3.20 -13.66 4.85
C THR A 239 2.68 -14.70 5.83
N HIS A 240 1.70 -14.37 6.66
CA HIS A 240 1.16 -15.29 7.68
C HIS A 240 -0.04 -16.12 7.18
N ALA A 241 -0.24 -16.22 5.86
CA ALA A 241 -1.31 -17.00 5.23
C ALA A 241 -2.73 -16.66 5.75
N ASN A 242 -2.94 -15.44 6.26
CA ASN A 242 -4.24 -14.97 6.75
C ASN A 242 -5.23 -14.68 5.60
N VAL A 243 -4.73 -14.67 4.35
CA VAL A 243 -5.50 -14.34 3.17
C VAL A 243 -5.26 -15.41 2.10
N ILE A 244 -6.35 -15.90 1.51
CA ILE A 244 -6.27 -16.74 0.32
C ILE A 244 -5.63 -15.98 -0.84
N SER A 245 -4.94 -16.68 -1.75
CA SER A 245 -4.43 -16.08 -3.00
C SER A 245 -5.52 -15.22 -3.67
N PRO A 246 -5.33 -13.89 -3.81
CA PRO A 246 -6.42 -12.93 -4.08
C PRO A 246 -7.25 -13.26 -5.32
N PHE A 247 -6.62 -13.73 -6.39
CA PHE A 247 -7.27 -14.01 -7.68
C PHE A 247 -7.78 -15.46 -7.82
N LYS A 248 -7.59 -16.29 -6.79
CA LYS A 248 -7.98 -17.71 -6.79
C LYS A 248 -9.19 -17.97 -5.87
N SER A 249 -9.98 -16.93 -5.65
CA SER A 249 -11.14 -16.91 -4.75
C SER A 249 -12.41 -16.63 -5.54
N SER A 250 -13.53 -17.22 -5.14
CA SER A 250 -14.86 -16.93 -5.70
C SER A 250 -15.33 -15.49 -5.45
N LYS A 251 -14.66 -14.76 -4.55
CA LYS A 251 -14.93 -13.35 -4.26
C LYS A 251 -14.00 -12.40 -5.03
N ALA A 252 -13.10 -12.92 -5.85
CA ALA A 252 -12.17 -12.09 -6.60
C ALA A 252 -12.90 -11.26 -7.66
N SER A 253 -12.50 -10.01 -7.82
CA SER A 253 -13.12 -9.07 -8.76
C SER A 253 -12.10 -8.07 -9.31
N MET A 254 -12.52 -7.21 -10.24
CA MET A 254 -11.67 -6.11 -10.72
C MET A 254 -11.25 -5.16 -9.61
N LYS A 255 -12.04 -5.06 -8.52
CA LYS A 255 -11.65 -4.31 -7.32
C LYS A 255 -10.47 -4.96 -6.59
N THR A 256 -10.37 -6.29 -6.62
CA THR A 256 -9.26 -7.06 -6.05
C THR A 256 -7.96 -6.75 -6.79
N TYR A 257 -8.00 -6.71 -8.13
CA TYR A 257 -6.87 -6.25 -8.93
C TYR A 257 -6.54 -4.79 -8.64
N ALA A 258 -7.54 -3.90 -8.66
CA ALA A 258 -7.33 -2.47 -8.37
C ALA A 258 -6.70 -2.23 -6.98
N HIS A 259 -7.10 -3.00 -5.97
CA HIS A 259 -6.53 -2.94 -4.62
C HIS A 259 -5.04 -3.31 -4.64
N THR A 260 -4.71 -4.50 -5.15
CA THR A 260 -3.33 -5.01 -5.16
C THR A 260 -2.43 -4.19 -6.09
N TRP A 261 -2.95 -3.70 -7.21
CA TRP A 261 -2.25 -2.79 -8.12
C TRP A 261 -1.91 -1.46 -7.46
N TYR A 262 -2.86 -0.86 -6.76
CA TYR A 262 -2.59 0.37 -6.03
C TYR A 262 -1.51 0.19 -4.97
N LEU A 263 -1.56 -0.91 -4.20
CA LEU A 263 -0.55 -1.21 -3.20
C LEU A 263 0.83 -1.43 -3.82
N PHE A 264 0.90 -2.14 -4.96
CA PHE A 264 2.13 -2.25 -5.75
C PHE A 264 2.66 -0.86 -6.16
N LEU A 265 1.82 -0.03 -6.80
CA LEU A 265 2.22 1.29 -7.29
C LEU A 265 2.70 2.19 -6.15
N LEU A 266 1.98 2.22 -5.02
CA LEU A 266 2.34 2.99 -3.84
C LEU A 266 3.67 2.54 -3.23
N THR A 267 3.86 1.22 -3.11
CA THR A 267 5.11 0.65 -2.60
C THR A 267 6.28 0.95 -3.55
N TYR A 268 6.03 0.90 -4.86
CA TYR A 268 6.99 1.24 -5.90
C TYR A 268 7.41 2.70 -5.81
N THR A 269 6.46 3.64 -5.71
CA THR A 269 6.74 5.07 -5.54
C THR A 269 7.57 5.33 -4.29
N ILE A 270 7.23 4.70 -3.15
CA ILE A 270 8.01 4.82 -1.91
C ILE A 270 9.43 4.26 -2.10
N LEU A 271 9.60 3.13 -2.80
CA LEU A 271 10.93 2.58 -3.08
C LEU A 271 11.79 3.52 -3.92
N ILE A 272 11.23 4.19 -4.93
CA ILE A 272 12.01 5.17 -5.71
C ILE A 272 12.40 6.38 -4.85
N ILE A 273 11.52 6.86 -3.97
CA ILE A 273 11.86 7.92 -3.00
C ILE A 273 12.99 7.45 -2.06
N MET A 274 12.94 6.20 -1.62
CA MET A 274 13.99 5.60 -0.78
C MET A 274 15.33 5.50 -1.51
N LEU A 275 15.33 5.17 -2.80
CA LEU A 275 16.55 5.16 -3.61
C LEU A 275 17.11 6.55 -3.89
N LYS A 276 16.33 7.61 -3.68
CA LYS A 276 16.78 9.00 -3.78
C LYS A 276 17.47 9.52 -2.50
N SER A 277 17.32 8.85 -1.36
CA SER A 277 17.87 9.36 -0.09
C SER A 277 19.39 9.54 -0.15
N ASP A 278 19.91 10.49 0.63
CA ASP A 278 21.33 10.90 0.59
C ASP A 278 22.31 9.77 0.89
N ASP A 279 21.86 8.75 1.61
CA ASP A 279 22.64 7.57 1.98
C ASP A 279 22.44 6.39 1.01
N SER A 280 21.64 6.58 -0.04
CA SER A 280 21.51 5.62 -1.13
C SER A 280 22.86 5.44 -1.83
N PRO A 281 23.25 4.21 -2.18
CA PRO A 281 24.49 3.96 -2.92
C PRO A 281 24.47 4.46 -4.37
N VAL A 282 23.34 5.01 -4.83
CA VAL A 282 23.15 5.54 -6.18
C VAL A 282 22.45 6.89 -6.14
N ASN A 283 22.82 7.76 -7.08
CA ASN A 283 22.12 9.03 -7.27
C ASN A 283 20.96 8.84 -8.25
N VAL A 284 19.78 8.48 -7.73
CA VAL A 284 18.58 8.46 -8.54
C VAL A 284 18.22 9.90 -8.96
N SER A 285 17.95 10.08 -10.25
CA SER A 285 17.51 11.35 -10.82
C SER A 285 16.41 11.11 -11.84
N GLY A 286 15.51 12.06 -12.01
CA GLY A 286 14.42 11.98 -12.96
C GLY A 286 13.13 12.57 -12.41
N ASP A 287 12.10 12.58 -13.26
CA ASP A 287 10.80 13.17 -12.92
C ASP A 287 9.84 12.09 -12.40
N LEU A 288 9.87 11.90 -11.08
CA LEU A 288 9.01 10.92 -10.40
C LEU A 288 7.56 11.41 -10.40
N SER A 289 7.32 12.72 -10.40
CA SER A 289 5.97 13.29 -10.45
C SER A 289 5.29 12.95 -11.78
N SER A 290 5.97 13.12 -12.92
CA SER A 290 5.49 12.72 -14.24
C SER A 290 5.34 11.20 -14.37
N ASN A 291 6.23 10.41 -13.76
CA ASN A 291 6.05 8.96 -13.69
C ASN A 291 4.78 8.57 -12.91
N ALA A 292 4.54 9.18 -11.75
CA ALA A 292 3.36 8.95 -10.94
C ALA A 292 2.06 9.36 -11.67
N ILE A 293 2.05 10.51 -12.37
CA ILE A 293 0.91 10.96 -13.18
C ILE A 293 0.57 9.90 -14.23
N ARG A 294 1.56 9.43 -14.99
CA ARG A 294 1.35 8.40 -16.03
C ARG A 294 0.80 7.12 -15.43
N ASN A 295 1.42 6.60 -14.37
CA ASN A 295 0.97 5.36 -13.73
C ASN A 295 -0.43 5.47 -13.10
N VAL A 296 -0.77 6.61 -12.49
CA VAL A 296 -2.13 6.84 -11.96
C VAL A 296 -3.14 6.96 -13.10
N ALA A 297 -2.78 7.58 -14.23
CA ALA A 297 -3.64 7.63 -15.41
C ALA A 297 -3.88 6.22 -15.99
N SER A 298 -2.83 5.42 -16.15
CA SER A 298 -2.92 4.02 -16.57
C SER A 298 -3.80 3.18 -15.63
N MET A 299 -3.60 3.32 -14.32
CA MET A 299 -4.45 2.65 -13.32
C MET A 299 -5.93 3.05 -13.47
N LYS A 300 -6.21 4.35 -13.69
CA LYS A 300 -7.58 4.84 -13.93
C LYS A 300 -8.17 4.29 -15.23
N GLU A 301 -7.37 4.14 -16.29
CA GLU A 301 -7.81 3.57 -17.57
C GLU A 301 -8.14 2.07 -17.47
N VAL A 302 -7.30 1.31 -16.76
CA VAL A 302 -7.50 -0.14 -16.55
C VAL A 302 -8.69 -0.42 -15.63
N PHE A 303 -8.79 0.27 -14.49
CA PHE A 303 -9.77 -0.08 -13.46
C PHE A 303 -11.04 0.79 -13.46
N GLY A 304 -10.99 2.02 -13.98
CA GLY A 304 -12.14 2.92 -14.11
C GLY A 304 -13.04 2.98 -12.88
N ARG A 305 -14.30 2.58 -13.04
CA ARG A 305 -15.32 2.57 -11.97
C ARG A 305 -14.95 1.69 -10.77
N HIS A 306 -14.06 0.70 -10.94
CA HIS A 306 -13.64 -0.20 -9.87
C HIS A 306 -12.71 0.46 -8.84
N LEU A 307 -12.38 1.75 -9.01
CA LEU A 307 -11.66 2.58 -8.04
C LEU A 307 -12.60 3.41 -7.13
N ARG A 308 -13.87 3.60 -7.52
CA ARG A 308 -14.78 4.65 -6.97
C ARG A 308 -15.92 4.15 -6.07
N THR A 309 -15.97 2.88 -5.73
CA THR A 309 -17.11 2.27 -5.02
C THR A 309 -16.81 1.92 -3.60
#